data_AF-N1RHN0-F1
#
_entry.id   AF-N1RHN0-F1
#
_cell.length_a   1.000
_cell.length_b   1.000
_cell.length_c   1.000
_cell.angle_alpha   90.00
_cell.angle_beta   90.00
_cell.angle_gamma   90.00
#
_symmetry.space_group_name_H-M   'P 1'
#
loop_
_entity.id
_entity.type
_entity.pdbx_description
1 polymer ?
#
loop_
_entity_poly.entity_id
_entity_poly.type
_entity_poly.pdbx_seq_one_letter_code
_entity_poly.pdbx_strand_id
1 'polypeptide(L)' 'MDSVLPRDLTPPVNLPRLKHYSVFTSVPGGTRQVLLW' A
#
# COMPACT_ATOMS: atom_id res chain seq x y z
N MET A 1 21.42 -24.43 15.20
CA MET A 1 21.41 -23.10 14.56
C MET A 1 19.95 -22.72 14.41
N ASP A 2 19.45 -22.01 15.40
CA ASP A 2 18.06 -21.56 15.49
C ASP A 2 17.81 -20.52 14.40
N SER A 3 17.08 -20.91 13.37
CA SER A 3 16.57 -19.97 12.37
C SER A 3 15.45 -19.17 13.01
N VAL A 4 15.79 -18.04 13.64
CA VAL A 4 14.82 -17.05 14.10
C VAL A 4 14.25 -16.38 12.86
N LEU A 5 13.22 -16.99 12.28
CA LEU A 5 12.39 -16.35 11.29
C LEU A 5 11.84 -15.05 11.90
N PRO A 6 11.94 -13.89 11.20
CA PRO A 6 11.37 -12.66 11.72
C PRO A 6 9.85 -12.86 11.84
N ARG A 7 9.43 -12.89 13.10
CA ARG A 7 8.07 -12.89 13.64
C ARG A 7 7.08 -12.28 12.65
N ASP A 8 6.13 -13.11 12.23
CA ASP A 8 4.81 -12.75 11.72
C ASP A 8 4.57 -11.23 11.61
N LEU A 9 4.95 -10.66 10.47
CA LEU A 9 4.41 -9.39 9.99
C LEU A 9 3.04 -9.67 9.35
N THR A 10 2.17 -10.40 10.06
CA THR A 10 0.76 -10.36 9.74
C THR A 10 0.30 -8.95 10.12
N PRO A 11 -0.08 -8.10 9.15
CA PRO A 11 -0.55 -6.77 9.48
C PRO A 11 -1.74 -6.93 10.44
N PRO A 12 -1.80 -6.18 11.55
CA PRO A 12 -2.90 -6.26 12.50
C PRO A 12 -4.22 -6.17 11.73
N VAL A 13 -5.01 -7.24 11.83
CA VAL A 13 -6.21 -7.50 11.02
C VAL A 13 -7.27 -6.39 11.14
N ASN A 14 -7.09 -5.44 12.07
CA ASN A 14 -8.06 -4.42 12.37
C ASN A 14 -7.46 -3.04 12.72
N LEU A 15 -6.37 -2.63 12.06
CA LEU A 15 -6.06 -1.19 12.03
C LEU A 15 -6.96 -0.51 10.99
N PRO A 16 -7.48 0.70 11.27
CA PRO A 16 -8.13 1.51 10.25
C PRO A 16 -7.09 1.73 9.13
N ARG A 17 -7.25 0.98 8.04
CA ARG A 17 -6.45 1.18 6.84
C ARG A 17 -6.77 2.56 6.34
N LEU A 18 -5.79 3.47 6.37
CA LEU A 18 -5.89 4.76 5.70
C LEU A 18 -6.30 4.45 4.25
N LYS A 19 -7.53 4.80 3.88
CA LYS A 19 -8.06 4.52 2.56
C LYS A 19 -7.45 5.53 1.60
N HIS A 20 -6.28 5.19 1.07
CA HIS A 20 -5.71 5.96 -0.01
C HIS A 20 -6.51 5.70 -1.29
N TYR A 21 -7.07 6.75 -1.87
CA TYR A 21 -7.70 6.65 -3.18
C TYR A 21 -6.63 6.88 -4.25
N SER A 22 -6.37 5.87 -5.06
CA SER A 22 -5.55 6.02 -6.26
C SER A 22 -6.45 6.42 -7.43
N VAL A 23 -6.20 7.60 -8.00
CA VAL A 23 -6.87 8.06 -9.21
C VAL A 23 -5.88 8.03 -10.36
N PHE A 24 -6.25 7.35 -11.44
CA PHE A 24 -5.49 7.37 -12.67
C PHE A 24 -6.05 8.45 -13.58
N THR A 25 -5.20 9.38 -14.01
CA THR A 25 -5.57 10.42 -14.98
C THR A 25 -4.73 10.29 -16.23
N SER A 26 -5.38 10.40 -17.38
CA SER A 26 -4.71 10.48 -18.68
C SER A 26 -4.18 11.90 -18.88
N VAL A 27 -2.93 12.04 -19.27
CA VAL A 27 -2.30 13.30 -19.67
C VAL A 27 -1.61 13.10 -21.03
N PRO A 28 -1.40 14.16 -21.82
CA PRO A 28 -0.58 14.04 -23.03
C PRO A 28 0.80 13.46 -22.66
N GLY A 29 1.13 12.29 -23.19
CA GLY A 29 2.36 11.55 -22.87
C GLY A 29 2.21 10.35 -21.93
N GLY A 30 1.01 10.06 -21.40
CA GLY A 30 0.72 8.80 -20.70
C GLY A 30 -0.27 8.91 -19.54
N THR A 31 -0.26 7.91 -18.67
CA THR A 31 -1.12 7.86 -17.49
C THR A 31 -0.33 8.26 -16.25
N ARG A 32 -0.88 9.15 -15.42
CA ARG A 32 -0.33 9.49 -14.09
C ARG A 32 -1.24 8.95 -13.00
N GLN A 33 -0.65 8.29 -12.00
CA GLN A 33 -1.33 7.88 -10.78
C GLN A 33 -1.18 9.00 -9.74
N VAL A 34 -2.30 9.44 -9.17
CA VAL A 34 -2.36 10.43 -8.10
C VAL A 34 -2.90 9.79 -6.84
N LEU A 35 -2.23 10.04 -5.72
CA LEU A 35 -2.64 9.57 -4.40
C LEU A 35 -3.47 10.64 -3.72
N LEU A 36 -4.72 10.32 -3.35
CA LEU A 36 -5.58 11.17 -2.55
C LEU A 36 -5.67 10.60 -1.12
N TRP A 37 -5.52 11.49 -0.14
CA TRP A 37 -5.59 11.20 1.30
C TRP A 37 -7.00 11.42 1.85
#